data_AF-A0A067T8X9-F1
#
_entry.id   AF-A0A067T8X9-F1
#
_cell.length_a   1.000
_cell.length_b   1.000
_cell.length_c   1.000
_cell.angle_alpha   90.00
_cell.angle_beta   90.00
_cell.angle_gamma   90.00
#
_symmetry.space_group_name_H-M   'P 1'
#
loop_
_entity.id
_entity.type
_entity.pdbx_description
1 polymer ?
#
loop_
_entity_poly.entity_id
_entity_poly.type
_entity_poly.pdbx_seq_one_letter_code
_entity_poly.pdbx_strand_id
1 'polypeptide(L)'
;MDVLNLSRTTKPLRAILLGSHARGVWRSALGGVRALPLCPPDLTEIKYASLAFDNWCQSCLAPNIEKILWECRVRYCKKCIKKHFIQEDELDLWIPEDVLIEKPDAIFPLAYVVQPRNRNTGNGRTKPVYLLSTVQEYLKELDEVDRAQDENALANWSQGKKGLQDMRISHAALCVYWDTHWAYRRSPRVSPSRLLEMMIIIILVVVLAFLWREKLLNAGL
;
A
#
# COMPACT_ATOMS: atom_id res chain seq x y z
N MET A 1 8.64 8.50 10.41
CA MET A 1 9.56 7.53 9.77
C MET A 1 10.15 6.57 10.79
N ASP A 2 10.64 7.08 11.92
CA ASP A 2 11.37 6.27 12.90
C ASP A 2 10.47 5.34 13.70
N VAL A 3 9.25 5.74 14.05
CA VAL A 3 8.26 4.85 14.69
C VAL A 3 7.98 3.61 13.82
N LEU A 4 7.90 3.80 12.51
CA LEU A 4 7.70 2.71 11.56
C LEU A 4 8.91 1.76 11.51
N ASN A 5 10.12 2.30 11.49
CA ASN A 5 11.35 1.51 11.55
C ASN A 5 11.47 0.78 12.90
N LEU A 6 11.21 1.47 14.00
CA LEU A 6 11.24 0.94 15.37
C LEU A 6 10.25 -0.21 15.56
N SER A 7 9.05 -0.12 14.97
CA SER A 7 8.06 -1.20 14.98
C SER A 7 8.52 -2.48 14.27
N ARG A 8 9.68 -2.46 13.60
CA ARG A 8 10.22 -3.59 12.83
C ARG A 8 11.55 -4.10 13.36
N THR A 9 12.14 -3.47 14.36
CA THR A 9 13.44 -3.90 14.90
C THR A 9 13.31 -5.16 15.76
N THR A 10 12.31 -5.23 16.65
CA THR A 10 12.10 -6.37 17.54
C THR A 10 10.63 -6.75 17.66
N LYS A 11 10.34 -8.02 17.98
CA LYS A 11 8.97 -8.52 18.19
C LYS A 11 8.22 -7.76 19.30
N PRO A 12 8.82 -7.45 20.47
CA PRO A 12 8.15 -6.68 21.51
C PRO A 12 7.78 -5.26 21.06
N LEU A 13 8.71 -4.55 20.41
CA LEU A 13 8.45 -3.20 19.90
C LEU A 13 7.36 -3.22 18.85
N ARG A 14 7.34 -4.23 17.98
CA ARG A 14 6.26 -4.44 17.03
C ARG A 14 4.91 -4.62 17.72
N ALA A 15 4.84 -5.46 18.77
CA ALA A 15 3.60 -5.73 19.48
C ALA A 15 3.05 -4.47 20.18
N ILE A 16 3.92 -3.67 20.79
CA ILE A 16 3.55 -2.40 21.43
C ILE A 16 3.09 -1.39 20.37
N LEU A 17 3.93 -1.12 19.36
CA LEU A 17 3.68 -0.04 18.41
C LEU A 17 2.54 -0.34 17.43
N LEU A 18 2.18 -1.59 17.19
CA LEU A 18 1.03 -1.94 16.36
C LEU A 18 -0.28 -2.08 17.16
N GLY A 19 -0.21 -1.96 18.49
CA GLY A 19 -1.40 -1.99 19.34
C GLY A 19 -2.26 -0.73 19.20
N SER A 20 -3.55 -0.86 19.50
CA SER A 20 -4.51 0.27 19.49
C SER A 20 -4.12 1.40 20.43
N HIS A 21 -3.44 1.09 21.54
CA HIS A 21 -2.93 2.07 22.51
C HIS A 21 -1.85 2.99 21.91
N ALA A 22 -1.12 2.55 20.89
CA ALA A 22 -0.07 3.33 20.26
C ALA A 22 -0.58 4.32 19.20
N ARG A 23 -1.89 4.39 18.93
CA ARG A 23 -2.45 5.29 17.90
C ARG A 23 -2.05 6.76 18.09
N GLY A 24 -2.00 7.23 19.33
CA GLY A 24 -1.55 8.59 19.65
C GLY A 24 -0.10 8.85 19.21
N VAL A 25 0.78 7.87 19.37
CA VAL A 25 2.18 7.95 18.92
C VAL A 25 2.25 8.11 17.41
N TRP A 26 1.47 7.33 16.65
CA TRP A 26 1.42 7.43 15.19
C TRP A 26 0.83 8.76 14.71
N ARG A 27 -0.25 9.23 15.34
CA ARG A 27 -0.83 10.55 15.02
C ARG A 27 0.18 11.66 15.22
N SER A 28 0.87 11.67 16.36
CA SER A 28 1.91 12.66 16.64
C SER A 28 3.07 12.56 15.65
N ALA A 29 3.52 11.34 15.33
CA ALA A 29 4.63 11.11 14.41
C ALA A 29 4.29 11.53 12.97
N LEU A 30 3.06 11.30 12.52
CA LEU A 30 2.57 11.74 11.21
C LEU A 30 2.33 13.25 11.17
N GLY A 31 1.80 13.84 12.24
CA GLY A 31 1.58 15.29 12.35
C GLY A 31 2.85 16.12 12.30
N GLY A 32 4.00 15.54 12.67
CA GLY A 32 5.32 16.17 12.50
C GLY A 32 5.85 16.15 11.06
N VAL A 33 5.20 15.42 10.13
CA VAL A 33 5.65 15.35 8.74
C VAL A 33 5.13 16.56 7.97
N ARG A 34 6.07 17.37 7.48
CA ARG A 34 5.76 18.58 6.70
C ARG A 34 4.83 18.28 5.52
N ALA A 35 3.73 19.02 5.47
CA ALA A 35 2.74 19.02 4.39
C ALA A 35 2.11 17.66 4.06
N LEU A 36 2.30 16.63 4.90
CA LEU A 36 1.64 15.35 4.73
C LEU A 36 0.14 15.54 4.96
N PRO A 37 -0.73 15.08 4.03
CA PRO A 37 -2.17 15.11 4.26
C PRO A 37 -2.55 14.36 5.55
N LEU A 38 -3.61 14.81 6.21
CA LEU A 38 -4.12 14.11 7.39
C LEU A 38 -4.55 12.69 7.00
N CYS A 39 -4.32 11.74 7.91
CA CYS A 39 -4.75 10.36 7.71
C CYS A 39 -6.27 10.35 7.44
N PRO A 40 -6.72 9.75 6.32
CA PRO A 40 -8.14 9.74 5.97
C PRO A 40 -8.89 8.77 6.89
N PRO A 41 -10.22 8.91 7.03
CA PRO A 41 -11.01 8.10 7.97
C PRO A 41 -11.05 6.61 7.61
N ASP A 42 -10.82 6.25 6.34
CA ASP A 42 -10.78 4.87 5.87
C ASP A 42 -9.44 4.16 6.14
N LEU A 43 -8.45 4.86 6.71
CA LEU A 43 -7.15 4.30 7.06
C LEU A 43 -6.83 4.48 8.55
N THR A 44 -6.15 3.48 9.11
CA THR A 44 -5.45 3.66 10.38
C THR A 44 -4.14 4.38 10.14
N GLU A 45 -3.66 5.09 11.16
CA GLU A 45 -2.41 5.85 11.10
C GLU A 45 -1.21 4.95 10.79
N ILE A 46 -1.25 3.70 11.28
CA ILE A 46 -0.25 2.66 10.99
C ILE A 46 -0.27 2.31 9.50
N LYS A 47 -1.46 2.01 8.92
CA LYS A 47 -1.60 1.66 7.51
C LYS A 47 -1.20 2.84 6.61
N TYR A 48 -1.60 4.05 6.98
CA TYR A 48 -1.23 5.26 6.25
C TYR A 48 0.28 5.52 6.29
N ALA A 49 0.91 5.37 7.46
CA ALA A 49 2.36 5.46 7.59
C ALA A 49 3.07 4.41 6.73
N SER A 50 2.62 3.15 6.78
CA SER A 50 3.18 2.08 5.93
C SER A 50 3.04 2.42 4.44
N LEU A 51 1.87 2.89 3.99
CA LEU A 51 1.62 3.26 2.60
C LEU A 51 2.54 4.41 2.14
N ALA A 52 2.58 5.50 2.90
CA ALA A 52 3.31 6.72 2.57
C ALA A 52 4.83 6.53 2.62
N PHE A 53 5.30 5.70 3.55
CA PHE A 53 6.73 5.61 3.86
C PHE A 53 7.38 4.28 3.51
N ASP A 54 6.70 3.15 3.35
CA ASP A 54 7.40 1.95 2.89
C ASP A 54 7.82 2.06 1.43
N ASN A 55 8.73 1.19 1.00
CA ASN A 55 9.17 1.10 -0.39
C ASN A 55 9.10 -0.34 -0.92
N TRP A 56 8.24 -1.17 -0.35
CA TRP A 56 8.05 -2.55 -0.79
C TRP A 56 6.63 -2.81 -1.24
N CYS A 57 6.47 -3.83 -2.07
CA CYS A 57 5.18 -4.36 -2.45
C CYS A 57 4.45 -4.87 -1.21
N GLN A 58 3.24 -4.39 -0.93
CA GLN A 58 2.46 -4.85 0.22
C GLN A 58 1.94 -6.29 0.06
N SER A 59 1.90 -6.82 -1.16
CA SER A 59 1.46 -8.20 -1.43
C SER A 59 2.62 -9.20 -1.36
N CYS A 60 3.74 -8.93 -2.04
CA CYS A 60 4.86 -9.88 -2.15
C CYS A 60 6.17 -9.44 -1.49
N LEU A 61 6.20 -8.29 -0.82
CA LEU A 61 7.37 -7.71 -0.15
C LEU A 61 8.58 -7.42 -1.06
N ALA A 62 8.39 -7.45 -2.39
CA ALA A 62 9.42 -7.03 -3.33
C ALA A 62 9.88 -5.59 -3.02
N PRO A 63 11.18 -5.30 -2.92
CA PRO A 63 11.69 -3.99 -2.55
C PRO A 63 11.62 -2.99 -3.71
N ASN A 64 12.00 -1.74 -3.44
CA ASN A 64 12.17 -0.65 -4.41
C ASN A 64 10.93 -0.36 -5.27
N ILE A 65 9.76 -0.46 -4.65
CA ILE A 65 8.49 -0.04 -5.25
C ILE A 65 8.26 1.40 -4.83
N GLU A 66 8.54 2.35 -5.70
CA GLU A 66 8.40 3.79 -5.42
C GLU A 66 6.97 4.29 -5.64
N LYS A 67 6.32 3.82 -6.72
CA LYS A 67 4.98 4.26 -7.09
C LYS A 67 3.94 3.76 -6.08
N ILE A 68 3.17 4.69 -5.55
CA ILE A 68 1.98 4.44 -4.72
C ILE A 68 0.75 4.61 -5.60
N LEU A 69 -0.24 3.73 -5.42
CA LEU A 69 -1.57 3.87 -6.01
C LEU A 69 -2.48 4.44 -4.92
N TRP A 70 -2.50 5.77 -4.79
CA TRP A 70 -3.10 6.48 -3.66
C TRP A 70 -4.64 6.38 -3.63
N GLU A 71 -5.26 6.27 -4.79
CA GLU A 71 -6.70 6.08 -4.99
C GLU A 71 -7.14 4.69 -4.47
N CYS A 72 -6.30 3.68 -4.72
CA CYS A 72 -6.50 2.32 -4.26
C CYS A 72 -5.95 2.03 -2.86
N ARG A 73 -5.25 2.98 -2.24
CA ARG A 73 -4.56 2.82 -0.93
C ARG A 73 -3.53 1.68 -0.91
N VAL A 74 -2.88 1.37 -2.04
CA VAL A 74 -1.92 0.26 -2.14
C VAL A 74 -0.59 0.64 -2.79
N ARG A 75 0.45 -0.12 -2.45
CA ARG A 75 1.76 -0.09 -3.10
C ARG A 75 2.09 -1.50 -3.62
N TYR A 76 1.92 -1.72 -4.92
CA TYR A 76 2.17 -3.01 -5.56
C TYR A 76 3.22 -2.94 -6.66
N CYS A 77 4.02 -3.99 -6.78
CA CYS A 77 4.90 -4.18 -7.93
C CYS A 77 4.09 -4.52 -9.19
N LYS A 78 4.69 -4.37 -10.37
CA LYS A 78 4.02 -4.65 -11.66
C LYS A 78 3.41 -6.06 -11.74
N LYS A 79 4.05 -7.07 -11.12
CA LYS A 79 3.52 -8.45 -11.06
C LYS A 79 2.26 -8.52 -10.19
N CYS A 80 2.27 -7.88 -9.03
CA CYS A 80 1.12 -7.85 -8.13
C CYS A 80 -0.03 -7.00 -8.67
N ILE A 81 0.24 -5.94 -9.43
CA ILE A 81 -0.83 -5.20 -10.14
C ILE A 81 -1.60 -6.15 -11.05
N LYS A 82 -0.92 -6.93 -11.89
CA LYS A 82 -1.57 -7.92 -12.78
C LYS A 82 -2.37 -9.00 -12.04
N LYS A 83 -2.09 -9.25 -10.77
CA LYS A 83 -2.75 -10.29 -9.95
C LYS A 83 -3.93 -9.74 -9.14
N HIS A 84 -3.81 -8.49 -8.71
CA HIS A 84 -4.73 -7.88 -7.74
C HIS A 84 -5.59 -6.79 -8.36
N PHE A 85 -5.52 -6.60 -9.68
CA PHE A 85 -6.36 -5.67 -10.40
C PHE A 85 -7.01 -6.34 -11.60
N ILE A 86 -8.23 -5.93 -11.88
CA ILE A 86 -9.03 -6.35 -13.04
C ILE A 86 -9.22 -5.18 -14.00
N GLN A 87 -9.46 -5.48 -15.28
CA GLN A 87 -9.82 -4.47 -16.27
C GLN A 87 -11.31 -4.09 -16.16
N GLU A 88 -11.71 -3.03 -16.86
CA GLU A 88 -13.10 -2.58 -16.94
C GLU A 88 -14.02 -3.63 -17.60
N ASP A 89 -13.57 -4.25 -18.69
CA ASP A 89 -14.30 -5.32 -19.37
C ASP A 89 -14.52 -6.56 -18.51
N GLU A 90 -13.60 -6.85 -17.59
CA GLU A 90 -13.78 -7.93 -16.60
C GLU A 90 -14.76 -7.51 -15.50
N LEU A 91 -14.75 -6.24 -15.08
CA LEU A 91 -15.64 -5.71 -14.05
C LEU A 91 -17.09 -5.64 -14.54
N ASP A 92 -17.33 -5.20 -15.77
CA ASP A 92 -18.66 -5.10 -16.37
C ASP A 92 -19.37 -6.45 -16.37
N LEU A 93 -18.63 -7.55 -16.56
CA LEU A 93 -19.17 -8.92 -16.50
C LEU A 93 -19.56 -9.38 -15.09
N TRP A 94 -19.09 -8.69 -14.05
CA TRP A 94 -19.34 -9.07 -12.65
C TRP A 94 -20.43 -8.22 -11.99
N ILE A 95 -20.81 -7.10 -12.61
CA ILE A 95 -21.93 -6.27 -12.18
C ILE A 95 -23.23 -6.97 -12.64
N PRO A 96 -24.22 -7.16 -11.74
CA PRO A 96 -25.52 -7.71 -12.12
C PRO A 96 -26.20 -6.89 -13.24
N GLU A 97 -26.82 -7.55 -14.22
CA GLU A 97 -27.40 -6.90 -15.42
C GLU A 97 -28.53 -5.91 -15.09
N ASP A 98 -29.24 -6.14 -13.99
CA ASP A 98 -30.33 -5.32 -13.47
C ASP A 98 -29.85 -4.09 -12.69
N VAL A 99 -28.55 -4.02 -12.37
CA VAL A 99 -27.95 -2.90 -11.66
C VAL A 99 -27.25 -1.96 -12.64
N LEU A 100 -27.89 -0.82 -12.94
CA LEU A 100 -27.30 0.21 -13.79
C LEU A 100 -26.25 1.04 -13.03
N ILE A 101 -24.96 0.73 -13.22
CA ILE A 101 -23.84 1.57 -12.80
C ILE A 101 -23.33 2.34 -14.03
N GLU A 102 -23.75 3.61 -14.19
CA GLU A 102 -23.34 4.43 -15.34
C GLU A 102 -21.82 4.61 -15.47
N LYS A 103 -21.11 4.70 -14.33
CA LYS A 103 -19.66 4.92 -14.28
C LYS A 103 -19.04 4.09 -13.15
N PRO A 104 -18.38 2.96 -13.46
CA PRO A 104 -17.70 2.17 -12.45
C PRO A 104 -16.64 2.97 -11.67
N ASP A 105 -15.95 3.91 -12.32
CA ASP A 105 -14.98 4.84 -11.70
C ASP A 105 -15.55 5.65 -10.52
N ALA A 106 -16.86 5.90 -10.51
CA ALA A 106 -17.53 6.64 -9.46
C ALA A 106 -17.81 5.78 -8.22
N ILE A 107 -17.72 4.46 -8.32
CA ILE A 107 -18.02 3.52 -7.22
C ILE A 107 -16.74 2.79 -6.79
N PHE A 108 -15.96 2.29 -7.74
CA PHE A 108 -14.85 1.39 -7.48
C PHE A 108 -13.50 2.13 -7.49
N PRO A 109 -12.64 1.94 -6.46
CA PRO A 109 -11.28 2.46 -6.48
C PRO A 109 -10.48 1.91 -7.66
N LEU A 110 -9.88 2.83 -8.43
CA LEU A 110 -9.13 2.51 -9.64
C LEU A 110 -7.71 3.06 -9.62
N ALA A 111 -6.86 2.48 -10.44
CA ALA A 111 -5.57 3.03 -10.79
C ALA A 111 -5.40 3.08 -12.31
N TYR A 112 -4.63 4.05 -12.79
CA TYR A 112 -4.24 4.13 -14.19
C TYR A 112 -2.89 3.46 -14.42
N VAL A 113 -2.89 2.43 -15.28
CA VAL A 113 -1.66 1.71 -15.66
C VAL A 113 -1.36 1.85 -17.15
N VAL A 114 -0.07 2.12 -17.43
CA VAL A 114 0.44 2.15 -18.81
C VAL A 114 0.61 0.71 -19.28
N GLN A 115 -0.14 0.32 -20.30
CA GLN A 115 0.01 -1.00 -20.90
C GLN A 115 1.30 -1.07 -21.75
N PRO A 116 1.98 -2.23 -21.79
CA PRO A 116 3.14 -2.42 -22.64
C PRO A 116 2.76 -2.23 -24.12
N ARG A 117 3.62 -1.53 -24.85
CA ARG A 117 3.44 -1.20 -26.27
C ARG A 117 3.23 -2.47 -27.10
N ASN A 118 2.06 -2.63 -27.68
CA ASN A 118 1.85 -3.62 -28.73
C ASN A 118 2.36 -3.02 -30.07
N ARG A 119 3.08 -3.80 -30.88
CA ARG A 119 3.75 -3.30 -32.11
C ARG A 119 2.78 -2.66 -33.12
N ASN A 120 1.49 -2.97 -33.04
CA ASN A 120 0.48 -2.61 -34.04
C ASN A 120 -0.47 -1.47 -33.63
N THR A 121 -0.36 -0.91 -32.42
CA THR A 121 -1.23 0.20 -31.96
C THR A 121 -0.36 1.37 -31.51
N GLY A 122 -0.46 2.50 -32.22
CA GLY A 122 0.20 3.76 -31.86
C GLY A 122 -0.23 4.25 -30.47
N ASN A 123 0.72 4.85 -29.76
CA ASN A 123 0.71 5.32 -28.36
C ASN A 123 0.15 4.34 -27.31
N GLY A 124 0.92 4.10 -26.25
CA GLY A 124 0.47 3.28 -25.12
C GLY A 124 -0.78 3.91 -24.49
N ARG A 125 -1.94 3.27 -24.66
CA ARG A 125 -3.17 3.69 -24.00
C ARG A 125 -3.05 3.37 -22.51
N THR A 126 -3.22 4.39 -21.68
CA THR A 126 -3.40 4.20 -20.24
C THR A 126 -4.83 3.73 -20.04
N LYS A 127 -5.03 2.60 -19.37
CA LYS A 127 -6.36 2.07 -19.07
C LYS A 127 -6.63 2.10 -17.56
N PRO A 128 -7.88 2.32 -17.13
CA PRO A 128 -8.27 2.13 -15.74
C PRO A 128 -8.19 0.64 -15.40
N VAL A 129 -7.77 0.36 -14.17
CA VAL A 129 -7.83 -0.97 -13.57
C VAL A 129 -8.34 -0.87 -12.15
N TYR A 130 -9.14 -1.82 -11.72
CA TYR A 130 -9.87 -1.77 -10.46
C TYR A 130 -9.28 -2.76 -9.44
N LEU A 131 -9.21 -2.35 -8.18
CA LEU A 131 -8.63 -3.19 -7.13
C LEU A 131 -9.56 -4.38 -6.84
N LEU A 132 -9.11 -5.58 -7.18
CA LEU A 132 -9.89 -6.81 -7.14
C LEU A 132 -10.54 -7.06 -5.76
N SER A 133 -9.79 -6.87 -4.68
CA SER A 133 -10.31 -7.11 -3.33
C SER A 133 -11.49 -6.20 -2.98
N THR A 134 -11.46 -4.94 -3.42
CA THR A 134 -12.55 -3.99 -3.16
C THR A 134 -13.73 -4.23 -4.09
N VAL A 135 -13.49 -4.60 -5.35
CA VAL A 135 -14.55 -5.04 -6.25
C VAL A 135 -15.32 -6.21 -5.64
N GLN A 136 -14.62 -7.25 -5.18
CA GLN A 136 -15.25 -8.42 -4.56
C GLN A 136 -16.05 -8.07 -3.31
N GLU A 137 -15.53 -7.18 -2.46
CA GLU A 137 -16.23 -6.70 -1.27
C GLU A 137 -17.53 -5.97 -1.66
N TYR A 138 -17.45 -5.05 -2.61
CA TYR A 138 -18.59 -4.22 -3.02
C TYR A 138 -19.65 -5.03 -3.76
N LEU A 139 -19.27 -5.99 -4.60
CA LEU A 139 -20.22 -6.89 -5.27
C LEU A 139 -20.93 -7.80 -4.27
N LYS A 140 -20.23 -8.25 -3.21
CA LYS A 140 -20.87 -9.01 -2.13
C LYS A 140 -21.91 -8.17 -1.39
N GLU A 141 -21.57 -6.93 -1.05
CA GLU A 141 -22.54 -6.00 -0.45
C GLU A 141 -23.74 -5.74 -1.37
N LEU A 142 -23.49 -5.63 -2.68
CA LEU A 142 -24.53 -5.41 -3.68
C LEU A 142 -25.51 -6.60 -3.75
N ASP A 143 -25.01 -7.83 -3.74
CA ASP A 143 -25.83 -9.05 -3.68
C ASP A 143 -26.65 -9.14 -2.38
N GLU A 144 -26.10 -8.66 -1.25
CA GLU A 144 -26.87 -8.55 0.00
C GLU A 144 -27.97 -7.48 -0.07
N VAL A 145 -27.71 -6.36 -0.74
CA VAL A 145 -28.67 -5.27 -0.96
C VAL A 145 -29.81 -5.70 -1.89
N ASP A 146 -29.49 -6.38 -3.00
CA ASP A 146 -30.49 -6.87 -3.95
C ASP A 146 -31.45 -7.89 -3.30
N ARG A 147 -30.89 -8.82 -2.52
CA ARG A 147 -31.69 -9.80 -1.75
C ARG A 147 -32.60 -9.18 -0.70
N ALA A 148 -32.33 -7.96 -0.24
CA ALA A 148 -33.14 -7.29 0.78
C ALA A 148 -34.49 -6.76 0.24
N GLN A 149 -34.69 -6.71 -1.09
CA GLN A 149 -35.91 -6.25 -1.76
C GLN A 149 -36.40 -4.85 -1.29
N ASP A 150 -35.49 -4.01 -0.83
CA ASP A 150 -35.77 -2.62 -0.46
C ASP A 150 -35.54 -1.70 -1.66
N GLU A 151 -36.60 -1.03 -2.09
CA GLU A 151 -36.64 -0.13 -3.24
C GLU A 151 -35.58 0.98 -3.18
N ASN A 152 -35.19 1.42 -1.98
CA ASN A 152 -34.20 2.49 -1.80
C ASN A 152 -32.79 1.98 -1.45
N ALA A 153 -32.62 0.69 -1.16
CA ALA A 153 -31.35 0.17 -0.67
C ALA A 153 -30.23 0.28 -1.71
N LEU A 154 -30.52 0.00 -2.98
CA LEU A 154 -29.55 0.13 -4.08
C LEU A 154 -29.11 1.59 -4.28
N ALA A 155 -30.07 2.53 -4.27
CA ALA A 155 -29.79 3.96 -4.42
C ALA A 155 -28.92 4.47 -3.25
N ASN A 156 -29.27 4.10 -2.01
CA ASN A 156 -28.52 4.46 -0.81
C ASN A 156 -27.11 3.87 -0.83
N TRP A 157 -26.97 2.60 -1.21
CA TRP A 157 -25.67 1.94 -1.34
C TRP A 157 -24.80 2.63 -2.39
N SER A 158 -25.33 2.86 -3.59
CA SER A 158 -24.64 3.53 -4.70
C SER A 158 -24.18 4.93 -4.30
N GLN A 159 -25.06 5.71 -3.67
CA GLN A 159 -24.74 7.05 -3.18
C GLN A 159 -23.65 7.02 -2.09
N GLY A 160 -23.71 6.06 -1.17
CA GLY A 160 -22.68 5.85 -0.16
C GLY A 160 -21.31 5.53 -0.76
N LYS A 161 -21.26 4.62 -1.74
CA LYS A 161 -20.01 4.26 -2.43
C LYS A 161 -19.43 5.43 -3.22
N LYS A 162 -20.29 6.21 -3.91
CA LYS A 162 -19.88 7.46 -4.58
C LYS A 162 -19.21 8.43 -3.62
N GLY A 163 -19.83 8.68 -2.46
CA GLY A 163 -19.24 9.54 -1.43
C GLY A 163 -17.88 9.05 -0.92
N LEU A 164 -17.72 7.73 -0.71
CA LEU A 164 -16.44 7.14 -0.32
C LEU A 164 -15.37 7.31 -1.41
N GLN A 165 -15.75 7.13 -2.67
CA GLN A 165 -14.85 7.26 -3.81
C GLN A 165 -14.42 8.72 -4.02
N ASP A 166 -15.34 9.68 -3.92
CA ASP A 166 -15.03 11.12 -4.01
C ASP A 166 -14.03 11.55 -2.93
N MET A 167 -14.23 11.08 -1.69
CA MET A 167 -13.28 11.31 -0.60
C MET A 167 -11.91 10.70 -0.91
N ARG A 168 -11.90 9.47 -1.45
CA ARG A 168 -10.65 8.77 -1.81
C ARG A 168 -9.87 9.52 -2.87
N ILE A 169 -10.53 9.95 -3.95
CA ILE A 169 -9.94 10.70 -5.06
C ILE A 169 -9.39 12.03 -4.56
N SER A 170 -10.20 12.78 -3.79
CA SER A 170 -9.79 14.07 -3.24
C SER A 170 -8.56 13.95 -2.34
N HIS A 171 -8.56 12.97 -1.42
CA HIS A 171 -7.41 12.70 -0.56
C HIS A 171 -6.19 12.18 -1.33
N ALA A 172 -6.40 11.33 -2.35
CA ALA A 172 -5.34 10.81 -3.19
C ALA A 172 -4.62 11.92 -3.96
N ALA A 173 -5.37 12.89 -4.50
CA ALA A 173 -4.80 14.06 -5.17
C ALA A 173 -3.86 14.86 -4.23
N LEU A 174 -4.27 15.08 -2.98
CA LEU A 174 -3.41 15.72 -1.96
C LEU A 174 -2.16 14.90 -1.68
N CYS A 175 -2.27 13.57 -1.61
CA CYS A 175 -1.14 12.68 -1.37
C CYS A 175 -0.18 12.64 -2.56
N VAL A 176 -0.68 12.62 -3.80
CA VAL A 176 0.13 12.70 -5.02
C VAL A 176 0.88 14.02 -5.05
N TYR A 177 0.20 15.12 -4.75
CA TYR A 177 0.83 16.44 -4.66
C TYR A 177 1.94 16.43 -3.60
N TRP A 178 1.67 15.91 -2.40
CA TRP A 178 2.67 15.79 -1.35
C TRP A 178 3.87 14.93 -1.77
N ASP A 179 3.62 13.77 -2.36
CA ASP A 179 4.66 12.81 -2.76
C ASP A 179 5.57 13.42 -3.83
N THR A 180 5.00 14.06 -4.84
CA THR A 180 5.76 14.69 -5.93
C THR A 180 6.58 15.92 -5.49
N HIS A 181 6.08 16.72 -4.56
CA HIS A 181 6.71 18.00 -4.17
C HIS A 181 7.59 17.89 -2.92
N TRP A 182 7.31 16.94 -2.03
CA TRP A 182 7.96 16.86 -0.72
C TRP A 182 8.66 15.52 -0.48
N ALA A 183 8.25 14.41 -1.11
CA ALA A 183 8.90 13.12 -0.87
C ALA A 183 10.32 13.01 -1.45
N TYR A 184 10.64 13.73 -2.53
CA TYR A 184 11.98 13.70 -3.13
C TYR A 184 13.09 14.20 -2.19
N ARG A 185 12.75 15.04 -1.19
CA ARG A 185 13.72 15.48 -0.17
C ARG A 185 14.02 14.43 0.90
N ARG A 186 13.40 13.25 0.84
CA ARG A 186 13.78 12.14 1.71
C ARG A 186 15.17 11.68 1.28
N SER A 187 16.11 11.63 2.23
CA SER A 187 17.38 10.94 2.01
C SER A 187 17.11 9.55 1.42
N PRO A 188 17.85 9.11 0.39
CA PRO A 188 17.69 7.75 -0.12
C PRO A 188 17.76 6.80 1.06
N ARG A 189 16.70 6.01 1.26
CA ARG A 189 16.82 4.86 2.14
C ARG A 189 17.77 3.91 1.45
N VAL A 190 19.04 3.99 1.82
CA VAL A 190 19.99 2.94 1.60
C VAL A 190 19.46 1.75 2.39
N SER A 191 18.57 0.97 1.80
CA SER A 191 18.40 -0.41 2.22
C SER A 191 19.77 -1.04 1.94
N PRO A 192 20.51 -1.50 2.96
CA PRO A 192 21.74 -2.23 2.69
C PRO A 192 21.39 -3.33 1.70
N SER A 193 22.14 -3.41 0.59
CA SER A 193 21.94 -4.52 -0.34
C SER A 193 22.05 -5.81 0.47
N ARG A 194 21.33 -6.87 0.09
CA ARG A 194 21.49 -8.18 0.77
C ARG A 194 22.96 -8.60 0.86
N LEU A 195 23.79 -8.14 -0.07
CA LEU A 195 25.25 -8.29 -0.06
C LEU A 195 25.92 -7.57 1.11
N LEU A 196 25.52 -6.33 1.43
CA LEU A 196 26.05 -5.60 2.57
C LEU A 196 25.65 -6.25 3.89
N GLU A 197 24.41 -6.75 4.02
CA GLU A 197 23.98 -7.52 5.19
C GLU A 197 24.80 -8.82 5.32
N MET A 198 25.02 -9.54 4.21
CA MET A 198 25.87 -10.74 4.19
C MET A 198 27.33 -10.42 4.51
N MET A 199 27.87 -9.30 4.03
CA MET A 199 29.24 -8.88 4.35
C MET A 199 29.40 -8.57 5.85
N ILE A 200 28.42 -7.89 6.45
CA ILE A 200 28.41 -7.60 7.89
C ILE A 200 28.37 -8.92 8.69
N ILE A 201 27.54 -9.89 8.28
CA ILE A 201 27.48 -11.21 8.93
C ILE A 201 28.82 -11.94 8.79
N ILE A 202 29.43 -11.95 7.60
CA ILE A 202 30.74 -12.59 7.38
C ILE A 202 31.81 -11.96 8.26
N ILE A 203 31.87 -10.63 8.32
CA ILE A 203 32.84 -9.91 9.16
C ILE A 203 32.64 -10.27 10.63
N LEU A 204 31.40 -10.27 11.12
CA LEU A 204 31.09 -10.63 12.51
C LEU A 204 31.48 -12.08 12.81
N VAL A 205 31.22 -13.02 11.89
CA VAL A 205 31.62 -14.43 12.06
C VAL A 205 33.15 -14.58 12.08
N VAL A 206 33.87 -13.88 11.21
CA VAL A 206 35.35 -13.90 11.19
C VAL A 206 35.93 -13.29 12.47
N VAL A 207 35.40 -12.16 12.92
CA VAL A 207 35.81 -11.51 14.18
C VAL A 207 35.52 -12.43 15.36
N LEU A 208 34.34 -13.02 15.43
CA LEU A 208 33.99 -13.98 16.48
C LEU A 208 34.91 -15.21 16.45
N ALA A 209 35.22 -15.76 15.28
CA ALA A 209 36.15 -16.89 15.14
C ALA A 209 37.57 -16.53 15.58
N PHE A 210 38.04 -15.32 15.24
CA PHE A 210 39.35 -14.83 15.66
C PHE A 210 39.42 -14.64 17.17
N LEU A 211 38.42 -13.98 17.76
CA LEU A 211 38.32 -13.80 19.21
C LEU A 211 38.20 -15.13 19.95
N TRP A 212 37.49 -16.11 19.39
CA TRP A 212 37.41 -17.46 19.96
C TRP A 212 38.75 -18.19 19.90
N ARG A 213 39.49 -18.04 18.78
CA ARG A 213 40.83 -18.62 18.62
C ARG A 213 41.82 -18.03 19.60
N GLU A 214 41.83 -16.71 19.80
CA GLU A 214 42.65 -16.07 20.83
C GLU A 214 42.29 -16.55 22.24
N LYS A 215 40.99 -16.70 22.52
CA LYS A 215 40.54 -17.21 23.82
C LYS A 215 40.98 -18.66 24.07
N LEU A 216 41.01 -19.51 23.05
CA LEU A 216 41.52 -20.88 23.14
C LEU A 216 43.04 -20.92 23.32
N LEU A 217 43.78 -20.05 22.63
CA LEU A 217 45.24 -19.95 22.78
C LEU A 217 45.64 -19.43 24.16
N ASN A 218 44.86 -18.51 24.74
CA ASN A 218 45.10 -17.96 26.08
C ASN A 218 44.59 -18.86 27.22
N ALA A 219 43.78 -19.89 26.93
CA ALA A 219 43.28 -20.85 27.92
C ALA A 219 44.10 -22.17 27.95
N GLY A 220 45.09 -22.31 27.07
CA GLY A 220 45.99 -23.47 26.97
C GLY A 220 47.41 -23.25 27.48
N LEU A 221 47.64 -22.19 28.28
CA LEU A 221 48.87 -21.91 29.02
C LEU A 221 48.60 -21.92 30.53
#